data_AF-A0A8S3WD29-F1
#
_entry.id   AF-A0A8S3WD29-F1
#
_cell.length_a   1.000
_cell.length_b   1.000
_cell.length_c   1.000
_cell.angle_alpha   90.00
_cell.angle_beta   90.00
_cell.angle_gamma   90.00
#
_symmetry.space_group_name_H-M   'P 1'
#
loop_
_entity.id
_entity.type
_entity.pdbx_description
1 polymer ?
#
loop_
_entity_poly.entity_id
_entity_poly.type
_entity_poly.pdbx_seq_one_letter_code
_entity_poly.pdbx_strand_id
1 'polypeptide(L)'
;MTSSGLSCVSEVIPHITALKKYLDKTETEQRTPDLSHMRASLKAELETRFTSISQDSNYLIATYLDPRFKTNYLGVIEAAKARQEILLEYLKMSCEESSSSSSSSTPAKKSRGEETEPAVSCKAHDTFWDCFDEVANENNTDQVQREERNAITCELDFYLKNLS
;
A
#
# COMPACT_ATOMS: atom_id res chain seq x y z
N MET A 1 -9.95 -9.98 14.45
CA MET A 1 -10.05 -9.13 15.65
C MET A 1 -8.84 -8.20 15.66
N THR A 2 -9.01 -6.90 15.49
CA THR A 2 -7.93 -5.93 15.69
C THR A 2 -8.04 -5.39 17.12
N SER A 3 -7.17 -5.89 18.01
CA SER A 3 -6.91 -5.23 19.28
C SER A 3 -6.27 -3.87 18.97
N SER A 4 -6.68 -2.81 19.66
CA SER A 4 -6.24 -1.42 19.43
C SER A 4 -4.72 -1.21 19.60
N GLY A 5 -3.99 -2.17 20.17
CA GLY A 5 -2.53 -2.17 20.23
C GLY A 5 -1.80 -2.68 18.97
N LEU A 6 -2.53 -3.18 17.97
CA LEU A 6 -1.96 -3.72 16.71
C LEU A 6 -2.32 -2.89 15.47
N SER A 7 -3.22 -1.92 15.60
CA SER A 7 -3.66 -1.10 14.46
C SER A 7 -2.56 -0.13 14.05
N CYS A 8 -2.16 -0.15 12.78
CA CYS A 8 -1.14 0.75 12.24
C CYS A 8 -1.74 1.72 11.21
N VAL A 9 -1.22 2.95 11.15
CA VAL A 9 -1.61 3.94 10.12
C VAL A 9 -1.34 3.40 8.71
N SER A 10 -0.33 2.53 8.54
CA SER A 10 0.00 1.88 7.27
C SER A 10 -1.12 0.99 6.72
N GLU A 11 -2.07 0.58 7.54
CA GLU A 11 -3.16 -0.32 7.15
C GLU A 11 -4.32 0.46 6.53
N VAL A 12 -4.42 1.77 6.75
CA VAL A 12 -5.59 2.55 6.37
C VAL A 12 -5.80 2.56 4.85
N ILE A 13 -4.76 2.86 4.06
CA ILE A 13 -4.86 2.85 2.58
C ILE A 13 -5.22 1.44 2.07
N PRO A 14 -4.48 0.36 2.42
CA PRO A 14 -4.83 -0.99 1.99
C PRO A 14 -6.28 -1.40 2.31
N HIS A 15 -6.76 -1.09 3.53
CA HIS A 15 -8.11 -1.49 3.95
C HIS A 15 -9.21 -0.72 3.20
N ILE A 16 -9.04 0.58 3.02
CA ILE A 16 -10.00 1.39 2.25
C ILE A 16 -10.05 0.91 0.80
N THR A 17 -8.89 0.71 0.17
CA THR A 17 -8.82 0.26 -1.23
C THR A 17 -9.44 -1.12 -1.41
N ALA A 18 -9.12 -2.08 -0.53
CA ALA A 18 -9.72 -3.41 -0.54
C ALA A 18 -11.25 -3.35 -0.32
N LEU A 19 -11.72 -2.47 0.57
CA LEU A 19 -13.14 -2.37 0.90
C LEU A 19 -13.93 -1.78 -0.26
N LYS A 20 -13.41 -0.71 -0.88
CA LYS A 20 -14.02 -0.11 -2.07
C LYS A 20 -14.14 -1.15 -3.19
N LYS A 21 -13.06 -1.91 -3.43
CA LYS A 21 -13.06 -2.98 -4.42
C LYS A 21 -14.07 -4.08 -4.09
N TYR A 22 -14.11 -4.52 -2.84
CA TYR A 22 -15.08 -5.53 -2.40
C TYR A 22 -16.53 -5.09 -2.62
N LEU A 23 -16.86 -3.82 -2.33
CA LEU A 23 -18.20 -3.28 -2.52
C LEU A 23 -18.59 -3.20 -4.01
N ASP A 24 -17.62 -3.08 -4.92
CA ASP A 24 -17.81 -2.97 -6.36
C ASP A 24 -17.91 -4.31 -7.09
N LYS A 25 -17.58 -5.42 -6.43
CA LYS A 25 -17.69 -6.76 -7.02
C LYS A 25 -19.14 -7.18 -7.26
N THR A 26 -19.37 -7.77 -8.43
CA THR A 26 -20.67 -8.37 -8.80
C THR A 26 -21.05 -9.53 -7.89
N GLU A 27 -20.07 -10.27 -7.39
CA GLU A 27 -20.23 -11.37 -6.45
C GLU A 27 -20.74 -10.87 -5.11
N THR A 28 -20.23 -9.72 -4.64
CA THR A 28 -20.73 -9.06 -3.44
C THR A 28 -22.19 -8.64 -3.63
N GLU A 29 -22.53 -8.07 -4.78
CA GLU A 29 -23.92 -7.71 -5.12
C GLU A 29 -24.86 -8.92 -5.06
N GLN A 30 -24.46 -10.03 -5.68
CA GLN A 30 -25.25 -11.27 -5.71
C GLN A 30 -25.43 -11.89 -4.33
N ARG A 31 -24.46 -11.74 -3.44
CA ARG A 31 -24.54 -12.25 -2.05
C ARG A 31 -25.39 -11.35 -1.15
N THR A 32 -25.47 -10.06 -1.45
CA THR A 32 -26.23 -9.10 -0.65
C THR A 32 -27.26 -8.33 -1.50
N PRO A 33 -28.17 -9.00 -2.21
CA PRO A 33 -29.10 -8.34 -3.13
C PRO A 33 -30.04 -7.37 -2.40
N ASP A 34 -30.42 -7.71 -1.16
CA ASP A 34 -31.33 -6.91 -0.33
C ASP A 34 -30.63 -5.72 0.36
N LEU A 35 -29.29 -5.63 0.28
CA LEU A 35 -28.48 -4.58 0.94
C LEU A 35 -27.90 -3.58 -0.05
N SER A 36 -28.45 -3.48 -1.27
CA SER A 36 -27.97 -2.59 -2.34
C SER A 36 -27.81 -1.14 -1.87
N HIS A 37 -28.79 -0.61 -1.13
CA HIS A 37 -28.74 0.74 -0.59
C HIS A 37 -27.65 0.90 0.49
N MET A 38 -27.51 -0.08 1.39
CA MET A 38 -26.47 -0.03 2.44
C MET A 38 -25.07 -0.08 1.84
N ARG A 39 -24.87 -0.91 0.81
CA ARG A 39 -23.62 -1.00 0.05
C ARG A 39 -23.28 0.32 -0.64
N ALA A 40 -24.25 0.90 -1.35
CA ALA A 40 -24.09 2.20 -2.01
C ALA A 40 -23.79 3.32 -1.00
N SER A 41 -24.51 3.35 0.13
CA SER A 41 -24.29 4.33 1.20
C SER A 41 -22.92 4.18 1.84
N LEU A 42 -22.47 2.96 2.16
CA LEU A 42 -21.15 2.70 2.70
C LEU A 42 -20.05 3.13 1.73
N LYS A 43 -20.21 2.81 0.43
CA LYS A 43 -19.27 3.25 -0.60
C LYS A 43 -19.19 4.77 -0.67
N ALA A 44 -20.33 5.46 -0.70
CA ALA A 44 -20.39 6.91 -0.74
C ALA A 44 -19.73 7.57 0.48
N GLU A 45 -19.92 7.00 1.67
CA GLU A 45 -19.26 7.44 2.91
C GLU A 45 -17.74 7.22 2.86
N LEU A 46 -17.27 6.08 2.34
CA LEU A 46 -15.84 5.83 2.15
C LEU A 46 -15.21 6.84 1.20
N GLU A 47 -15.86 7.13 0.08
CA GLU A 47 -15.39 8.15 -0.86
C GLU A 47 -15.33 9.52 -0.18
N THR A 48 -16.42 9.93 0.47
CA THR A 48 -16.51 11.27 1.10
C THR A 48 -15.46 11.45 2.21
N ARG A 49 -15.29 10.46 3.08
CA ARG A 49 -14.37 10.56 4.23
C ARG A 49 -12.90 10.46 3.83
N PHE A 50 -12.58 9.69 2.79
CA PHE A 50 -11.21 9.39 2.40
C PHE A 50 -10.83 9.97 1.03
N THR A 51 -11.58 10.95 0.51
CA THR A 51 -11.32 11.59 -0.79
C THR A 51 -9.88 12.11 -0.91
N SER A 52 -9.32 12.67 0.17
CA SER A 52 -7.99 13.28 0.19
C SER A 52 -6.89 12.36 0.73
N ILE A 53 -7.17 11.10 1.04
CA ILE A 53 -6.17 10.22 1.69
C ILE A 53 -4.92 9.99 0.83
N SER A 54 -5.06 10.02 -0.49
CA SER A 54 -3.95 9.90 -1.45
C SER A 54 -3.10 11.17 -1.57
N GLN A 55 -3.47 12.25 -0.88
CA GLN A 55 -2.73 13.52 -0.82
C GLN A 55 -2.04 13.73 0.54
N ASP A 56 -2.43 13.00 1.57
CA ASP A 56 -1.85 13.13 2.91
C ASP A 56 -0.57 12.30 3.01
N SER A 57 0.56 13.00 3.20
CA SER A 57 1.88 12.41 3.24
C SER A 57 2.04 11.40 4.38
N ASN A 58 1.35 11.54 5.52
CA ASN A 58 1.48 10.60 6.64
C ASN A 58 0.97 9.22 6.26
N TYR A 59 -0.19 9.14 5.60
CA TYR A 59 -0.74 7.85 5.15
C TYR A 59 0.11 7.25 4.03
N LEU A 60 0.56 8.06 3.07
CA LEU A 60 1.43 7.60 1.99
C LEU A 60 2.76 7.05 2.51
N ILE A 61 3.44 7.80 3.38
CA ILE A 61 4.73 7.41 3.97
C ILE A 61 4.55 6.17 4.85
N ALA A 62 3.56 6.15 5.75
CA ALA A 62 3.34 5.00 6.62
C ALA A 62 3.05 3.72 5.82
N THR A 63 2.22 3.81 4.77
CA THR A 63 1.92 2.68 3.89
C THR A 63 3.15 2.25 3.09
N TYR A 64 3.93 3.21 2.58
CA TYR A 64 5.14 2.94 1.80
C TYR A 64 6.27 2.30 2.63
N LEU A 65 6.42 2.71 3.89
CA LEU A 65 7.45 2.18 4.78
C LEU A 65 7.11 0.79 5.34
N ASP A 66 5.84 0.41 5.38
CA ASP A 66 5.43 -0.93 5.80
C ASP A 66 5.76 -1.95 4.70
N PRO A 67 6.68 -2.91 4.95
CA PRO A 67 7.09 -3.89 3.94
C PRO A 67 5.94 -4.74 3.40
N ARG A 68 4.84 -4.88 4.17
CA ARG A 68 3.64 -5.60 3.75
C ARG A 68 2.91 -4.90 2.60
N PHE A 69 3.02 -3.57 2.50
CA PHE A 69 2.17 -2.76 1.61
C PHE A 69 2.94 -1.90 0.61
N LYS A 70 4.21 -1.60 0.90
CA LYS A 70 5.20 -0.83 0.14
C LYS A 70 4.77 -0.33 -1.26
N THR A 71 4.74 -1.21 -2.25
CA THR A 71 4.35 -0.89 -3.64
C THR A 71 3.01 -1.49 -4.07
N ASN A 72 2.45 -2.36 -3.24
CA ASN A 72 1.32 -3.20 -3.63
C ASN A 72 -0.02 -2.45 -3.50
N TYR A 73 -0.10 -1.44 -2.64
CA TYR A 73 -1.33 -0.68 -2.39
C TYR A 73 -1.24 0.80 -2.77
N LEU A 74 -0.09 1.22 -3.30
CA LEU A 74 0.15 2.58 -3.77
C LEU A 74 0.40 2.53 -5.27
N GLY A 75 -0.31 3.38 -6.02
CA GLY A 75 0.00 3.61 -7.41
C GLY A 75 1.39 4.25 -7.58
N VAL A 76 1.88 4.27 -8.82
CA VAL A 76 3.21 4.81 -9.15
C VAL A 76 3.38 6.25 -8.67
N ILE A 77 2.32 7.07 -8.78
CA ILE A 77 2.33 8.49 -8.39
C ILE A 77 2.39 8.62 -6.87
N GLU A 78 1.56 7.87 -6.14
CA GLU A 78 1.51 7.84 -4.68
C GLU A 78 2.83 7.35 -4.09
N ALA A 79 3.38 6.27 -4.64
CA ALA A 79 4.67 5.72 -4.22
C ALA A 79 5.83 6.70 -4.50
N ALA A 80 5.79 7.43 -5.62
CA ALA A 80 6.78 8.46 -5.94
C ALA A 80 6.69 9.64 -4.97
N LYS A 81 5.48 10.11 -4.66
CA LYS A 81 5.24 11.16 -3.64
C LYS A 81 5.78 10.74 -2.27
N ALA A 82 5.48 9.52 -1.82
CA ALA A 82 5.98 9.00 -0.55
C ALA A 82 7.52 9.01 -0.50
N ARG A 83 8.19 8.54 -1.57
CA ARG A 83 9.66 8.59 -1.68
C ARG A 83 10.21 10.02 -1.62
N GLN A 84 9.57 10.95 -2.32
CA GLN A 84 9.99 12.35 -2.36
C GLN A 84 9.87 13.01 -0.98
N GLU A 85 8.77 12.78 -0.26
CA GLU A 85 8.57 13.31 1.08
C GLU A 85 9.58 12.74 2.08
N ILE A 86 9.84 11.42 2.03
CA ILE A 86 10.88 10.78 2.87
C ILE A 86 12.26 11.41 2.62
N LEU A 87 12.62 11.61 1.34
CA LEU A 87 13.89 12.23 0.99
C LEU A 87 13.96 13.68 1.48
N LEU A 88 12.88 14.45 1.29
CA LEU A 88 12.80 15.84 1.74
C LEU A 88 12.99 15.95 3.26
N GLU A 89 12.33 15.07 4.01
CA GLU A 89 12.44 15.06 5.48
C GLU A 89 13.86 14.69 5.94
N TYR A 90 14.48 13.69 5.30
CA TYR A 90 15.87 13.34 5.56
C TYR A 90 16.83 14.51 5.32
N LEU A 91 16.65 15.26 4.22
CA LEU A 91 17.48 16.42 3.90
C LEU A 91 17.30 17.54 4.93
N LYS A 92 16.08 17.80 5.42
CA LYS A 92 15.84 18.79 6.48
C LYS A 92 16.59 18.41 7.75
N MET A 93 16.48 17.15 8.18
CA MET A 93 17.16 16.65 9.38
C MET A 93 18.69 16.80 9.26
N SER A 94 19.26 16.49 8.09
CA SER A 94 20.70 16.63 7.82
C SER A 94 21.19 18.09 7.84
N CYS A 95 20.34 19.05 7.45
CA CYS A 95 20.67 20.48 7.50
C CYS A 95 20.59 21.03 8.94
N GLU A 96 19.67 20.54 9.76
CA GLU A 96 19.49 20.96 11.15
C GLU A 96 20.58 20.40 12.08
N GLU A 97 21.05 19.16 11.85
CA GLU A 97 22.17 18.57 12.59
C GLU A 97 23.52 19.28 12.35
N SER A 98 23.64 20.06 11.27
CA SER A 98 24.84 20.88 11.02
C SER A 98 24.94 22.11 11.95
N SER A 99 23.91 22.36 12.78
CA SER A 99 23.86 23.50 13.72
C SER A 99 23.78 23.10 15.20
N SER A 100 23.77 21.81 15.56
CA SER A 100 23.68 21.37 16.95
C SER A 100 24.41 20.05 17.20
N SER A 101 25.53 20.13 17.91
CA SER A 101 26.20 18.98 18.50
C SER A 101 25.46 18.55 19.77
N SER A 102 24.70 17.45 19.77
CA SER A 102 24.50 16.64 20.98
C SER A 102 23.80 15.28 20.76
N SER A 103 24.53 14.25 21.19
CA SER A 103 24.07 12.97 21.78
C SER A 103 23.00 12.14 21.06
N SER A 104 23.49 11.17 20.29
CA SER A 104 22.78 9.96 19.88
C SER A 104 22.28 9.14 21.09
N SER A 105 20.98 8.85 21.14
CA SER A 105 20.46 7.74 21.95
C SER A 105 19.65 6.81 21.04
N THR A 106 20.12 5.56 20.93
CA THR A 106 19.53 4.49 20.13
C THR A 106 18.35 3.85 20.86
N PRO A 107 17.18 3.65 20.24
CA PRO A 107 16.13 2.81 20.82
C PRO A 107 16.45 1.33 20.65
N ALA A 108 16.33 0.57 21.74
CA ALA A 108 16.58 -0.86 21.80
C ALA A 108 15.61 -1.67 20.90
N LYS A 109 16.17 -2.61 20.13
CA LYS A 109 15.44 -3.63 19.36
C LYS A 109 14.55 -4.47 20.28
N LYS A 110 13.25 -4.52 20.00
CA LYS A 110 12.32 -5.50 20.61
C LYS A 110 12.07 -6.62 19.59
N SER A 111 12.47 -7.84 19.93
CA SER A 111 12.28 -9.04 19.11
C SER A 111 10.79 -9.40 19.03
N ARG A 112 10.29 -9.61 17.81
CA ARG A 112 8.94 -10.08 17.49
C ARG A 112 8.96 -11.61 17.44
N GLY A 113 8.16 -12.25 18.30
CA GLY A 113 7.93 -13.70 18.23
C GLY A 113 6.99 -14.02 17.05
N GLU A 114 7.37 -15.02 16.26
CA GLU A 114 6.52 -15.63 15.25
C GLU A 114 5.59 -16.64 15.94
N GLU A 115 4.29 -16.36 15.92
CA GLU A 115 3.27 -17.39 16.15
C GLU A 115 2.74 -17.81 14.78
N THR A 116 3.10 -19.05 14.41
CA THR A 116 2.60 -19.72 13.21
C THR A 116 1.32 -20.46 13.59
N GLU A 117 0.17 -19.96 13.17
CA GLU A 117 -1.10 -20.70 13.26
C GLU A 117 -1.39 -21.41 11.94
N PRO A 118 -2.04 -22.60 11.98
CA PRO A 118 -2.07 -23.53 10.87
C PRO A 118 -3.03 -23.06 9.77
N ALA A 119 -2.65 -23.35 8.53
CA ALA A 119 -3.46 -23.14 7.35
C ALA A 119 -4.77 -23.94 7.42
N VAL A 120 -5.85 -23.27 7.79
CA VAL A 120 -7.20 -23.77 7.57
C VAL A 120 -7.51 -23.56 6.09
N SER A 121 -7.56 -24.66 5.34
CA SER A 121 -8.02 -24.70 3.95
C SER A 121 -9.49 -24.29 3.89
N CYS A 122 -9.75 -22.98 3.81
CA CYS A 122 -11.06 -22.45 3.51
C CYS A 122 -11.34 -22.65 2.02
N LYS A 123 -12.46 -23.32 1.71
CA LYS A 123 -13.04 -23.33 0.35
C LYS A 123 -13.03 -21.90 -0.20
N ALA A 124 -12.77 -21.75 -1.50
CA ALA A 124 -12.82 -20.48 -2.22
C ALA A 124 -14.10 -19.71 -1.87
N HIS A 125 -13.98 -18.82 -0.89
CA HIS A 125 -14.97 -17.85 -0.51
C HIS A 125 -14.37 -16.53 -0.97
N ASP A 126 -14.94 -15.86 -1.98
CA ASP A 126 -14.51 -14.49 -2.33
C ASP A 126 -14.82 -13.57 -1.14
N THR A 127 -13.89 -13.45 -0.22
CA THR A 127 -13.95 -12.64 0.98
C THR A 127 -13.36 -11.27 0.70
N PHE A 128 -13.59 -10.33 1.62
CA PHE A 128 -12.88 -9.07 1.66
C PHE A 128 -11.34 -9.25 1.54
N TRP A 129 -10.79 -10.31 2.13
CA TRP A 129 -9.36 -10.61 2.10
C TRP A 129 -8.86 -10.97 0.70
N ASP A 130 -9.68 -11.60 -0.14
CA ASP A 130 -9.28 -11.83 -1.53
C ASP A 130 -9.19 -10.52 -2.32
N CYS A 131 -10.05 -9.54 -2.00
CA CYS A 131 -9.92 -8.20 -2.60
C CYS A 131 -8.66 -7.48 -2.12
N PHE A 132 -8.24 -7.75 -0.89
CA PHE A 132 -7.00 -7.24 -0.34
C PHE A 132 -5.81 -7.74 -1.15
N ASP A 133 -5.72 -9.04 -1.39
CA ASP A 133 -4.64 -9.65 -2.17
C ASP A 133 -4.71 -9.27 -3.67
N GLU A 134 -5.91 -9.15 -4.23
CA GLU A 134 -6.11 -8.75 -5.62
C GLU A 134 -5.61 -7.32 -5.90
N VAL A 135 -5.92 -6.36 -5.01
CA VAL A 135 -5.40 -4.99 -5.11
C VAL A 135 -3.87 -4.99 -5.08
N ALA A 136 -3.25 -5.82 -4.23
CA ALA A 136 -1.81 -5.94 -4.15
C ALA A 136 -1.18 -6.39 -5.47
N ASN A 137 -1.84 -7.30 -6.18
CA ASN A 137 -1.33 -7.92 -7.40
C ASN A 137 -1.53 -7.02 -8.64
N GLU A 138 -2.62 -6.25 -8.70
CA GLU A 138 -2.89 -5.33 -9.81
C GLU A 138 -1.82 -4.23 -9.93
N ASN A 139 -1.50 -3.57 -8.81
CA ASN A 139 -0.50 -2.51 -8.80
C ASN A 139 0.91 -3.02 -9.15
N ASN A 140 1.25 -4.25 -8.74
CA ASN A 140 2.51 -4.88 -9.17
C ASN A 140 2.55 -5.12 -10.67
N THR A 141 1.46 -5.59 -11.27
CA THR A 141 1.40 -5.91 -12.69
C THR A 141 1.59 -4.65 -13.55
N ASP A 142 0.95 -3.54 -13.16
CA ASP A 142 1.11 -2.23 -13.82
C ASP A 142 2.52 -1.66 -13.66
N GLN A 143 3.18 -1.92 -12.53
CA GLN A 143 4.56 -1.48 -12.30
C GLN A 143 5.55 -2.32 -13.12
N VAL A 144 5.44 -3.65 -13.11
CA VAL A 144 6.32 -4.56 -13.86
C VAL A 144 6.20 -4.32 -15.37
N GLN A 145 4.99 -4.19 -15.91
CA GLN A 145 4.81 -3.90 -17.35
C GLN A 145 5.38 -2.54 -17.77
N ARG A 146 5.45 -1.56 -16.85
CA ARG A 146 6.02 -0.23 -17.12
C ARG A 146 7.54 -0.24 -16.98
N GLU A 147 8.09 -1.02 -16.04
CA GLU A 147 9.52 -1.25 -15.91
C GLU A 147 10.09 -2.05 -17.08
N GLU A 148 9.34 -2.96 -17.70
CA GLU A 148 9.72 -3.62 -18.96
C GLU A 148 9.63 -2.69 -20.18
N ARG A 149 8.85 -1.59 -20.10
CA ARG A 149 8.67 -0.58 -21.15
C ARG A 149 9.45 0.72 -20.92
N ASN A 150 10.42 0.75 -20.01
CA ASN A 150 11.23 1.95 -19.84
C ASN A 150 12.17 2.10 -21.05
N ALA A 151 12.05 3.24 -21.74
CA ALA A 151 12.77 3.52 -23.00
C ALA A 151 14.29 3.31 -22.88
N ILE A 152 14.85 3.56 -21.69
CA ILE A 152 16.26 3.39 -21.37
C ILE A 152 16.69 1.91 -21.43
N THR A 153 15.87 0.99 -20.92
CA THR A 153 16.22 -0.45 -20.95
C THR A 153 16.04 -0.99 -22.36
N CYS A 154 15.01 -0.57 -23.09
CA CYS A 154 14.85 -0.93 -24.50
C CYS A 154 16.03 -0.45 -25.36
N GLU A 155 16.54 0.75 -25.09
CA GLU A 155 17.72 1.31 -25.77
C GLU A 155 18.99 0.53 -25.43
N LEU A 156 19.22 0.19 -24.16
CA LEU A 156 20.35 -0.64 -23.75
C LEU A 156 20.29 -2.05 -24.37
N ASP A 157 19.11 -2.66 -24.42
CA ASP A 157 18.90 -3.98 -25.01
C ASP A 157 19.17 -3.99 -26.52
N PHE A 158 18.82 -2.89 -27.21
CA PHE A 158 19.13 -2.68 -28.62
C PHE A 158 20.64 -2.60 -28.86
N TYR A 159 21.38 -1.84 -28.05
CA TYR A 159 22.83 -1.77 -28.20
C TYR A 159 23.53 -3.09 -27.90
N LEU A 160 23.07 -3.83 -26.88
CA LEU A 160 23.64 -5.13 -26.51
C LEU A 160 23.42 -6.20 -27.58
N LYS A 161 22.25 -6.21 -28.26
CA LYS A 161 21.96 -7.16 -29.34
C LYS A 161 22.72 -6.88 -30.64
N ASN A 162 23.12 -5.64 -30.88
CA ASN A 162 23.88 -5.26 -32.07
C ASN A 162 25.40 -5.43 -31.93
N LEU A 163 25.86 -5.98 -30.79
CA LEU A 163 27.26 -6.25 -30.48
C LEU A 163 27.65 -7.74 -30.61
N SER A 164 26.72 -8.63 -31.00
CA SER A 164 27.00 -10.05 -31.32
C SER A 164 27.00 -10.32 -32.81
#